data_AF-A0A024GQV8-F1
#
_entry.id   AF-A0A024GQV8-F1
#
_cell.length_a   1.000
_cell.length_b   1.000
_cell.length_c   1.000
_cell.angle_alpha   90.00
_cell.angle_beta   90.00
_cell.angle_gamma   90.00
#
_symmetry.space_group_name_H-M   'P 1'
#
loop_
_entity.id
_entity.type
_entity.pdbx_description
1 polymer ?
#
loop_
_entity_poly.entity_id
_entity_poly.type
_entity_poly.pdbx_seq_one_letter_code
_entity_poly.pdbx_strand_id
1 'polypeptide(L)'
;MGITKEEMGQPAFSGLRALDFPELHEESIPELTFFRTISKLMGYCGIYDFSFRDLLYPSPKRLRRQLSALINFAKFREERLSTFAGLSKETEDILIMRSRQQDENIKLEAELNDLQQERVAEEPAIEQLTQECQAYEQEINTLNTKQATLRHETGLLRNKTKELRSEIATYDAQILDAQEEIKRLENQIVTSPDRIKVEISHIATTVEEAREEVMRHDKRQRELLLMRDTFQRTEKDMKKTIQGLLDLEILLNKCKQAKQNVHDLKSEMECNQQKAIEYLSQRKRLEKVLDAKQRDLVSYKEEASIMMQAAENALEAARQELQQVENAQSNAHDRIATNHSKRREIERQCQEKEAKYQRQVLEVKEMFQRLNNAVTYYNQAMIQAMKLDPPRS
;
A
#
# COMPACT_ATOMS: atom_id res chain seq x y z
N MET A 1 -30.59 6.25 -14.11
CA MET A 1 -30.24 7.30 -15.08
C MET A 1 -28.82 7.79 -14.88
N GLY A 2 -28.33 7.95 -13.63
CA GLY A 2 -26.91 8.21 -13.38
C GLY A 2 -26.43 9.59 -13.85
N ILE A 3 -27.35 10.55 -13.90
CA ILE A 3 -27.11 11.94 -14.34
C ILE A 3 -27.33 12.83 -13.11
N THR A 4 -26.44 13.77 -12.86
CA THR A 4 -26.54 14.70 -11.74
C THR A 4 -27.49 15.87 -12.04
N LYS A 5 -27.96 16.57 -11.01
CA LYS A 5 -28.80 17.77 -11.18
C LYS A 5 -28.08 18.87 -11.98
N GLU A 6 -26.77 18.97 -11.79
CA GLU A 6 -25.90 19.93 -12.49
C GLU A 6 -25.76 19.56 -13.98
N GLU A 7 -25.57 18.29 -14.30
CA GLU A 7 -25.55 17.80 -15.69
C GLU A 7 -26.90 17.98 -16.41
N MET A 8 -28.02 17.86 -15.69
CA MET A 8 -29.35 18.15 -16.25
C MET A 8 -29.59 19.65 -16.50
N GLY A 9 -28.84 20.52 -15.83
CA GLY A 9 -28.91 21.97 -15.99
C GLY A 9 -28.04 22.50 -17.14
N GLN A 10 -27.09 21.70 -17.64
CA GLN A 10 -26.25 22.09 -18.77
C GLN A 10 -27.03 21.97 -20.10
N PRO A 11 -27.28 23.08 -20.81
CA PRO A 11 -27.91 23.02 -22.12
C PRO A 11 -27.02 22.26 -23.11
N ALA A 12 -27.61 21.37 -23.90
CA ALA A 12 -26.88 20.70 -24.98
C ALA A 12 -26.36 21.77 -25.96
N PHE A 13 -25.03 21.85 -26.15
CA PHE A 13 -24.35 22.84 -26.99
C PHE A 13 -24.89 22.93 -28.43
N SER A 14 -25.50 21.86 -28.94
CA SER A 14 -26.16 21.81 -30.24
C SER A 14 -27.47 22.61 -30.32
N GLY A 15 -28.20 22.75 -29.21
CA GLY A 15 -29.48 23.46 -29.14
C GLY A 15 -29.37 24.96 -28.82
N LEU A 16 -28.25 25.39 -28.22
CA LEU A 16 -28.01 26.80 -27.86
C LEU A 16 -27.94 27.72 -29.08
N ARG A 17 -27.50 27.21 -30.24
CA ARG A 17 -27.43 27.98 -31.49
C ARG A 17 -28.80 28.24 -32.13
N ALA A 18 -29.85 27.57 -31.67
CA ALA A 18 -31.21 27.70 -32.20
C ALA A 18 -32.11 28.63 -31.35
N LEU A 19 -31.57 29.20 -30.26
CA LEU A 19 -32.28 30.11 -29.36
C LEU A 19 -31.72 31.52 -29.54
N ASP A 20 -32.55 32.46 -29.97
CA ASP A 20 -32.16 33.86 -30.17
C ASP A 20 -31.83 34.58 -28.85
N PHE A 21 -32.44 34.14 -27.73
CA PHE A 21 -32.21 34.66 -26.39
C PHE A 21 -32.09 33.53 -25.35
N PRO A 22 -30.91 32.89 -25.21
CA PRO A 22 -30.71 31.77 -24.29
C PRO A 22 -30.95 32.10 -22.80
N GLU A 23 -30.70 33.34 -22.38
CA GLU A 23 -30.82 33.82 -21.00
C GLU A 23 -32.26 33.76 -20.47
N LEU A 24 -33.27 33.92 -21.35
CA LEU A 24 -34.68 33.86 -20.98
C LEU A 24 -35.16 32.43 -20.69
N HIS A 25 -34.35 31.42 -21.00
CA HIS A 25 -34.71 30.01 -20.89
C HIS A 25 -33.88 29.25 -19.85
N GLU A 26 -33.15 29.97 -19.01
CA GLU A 26 -32.28 29.42 -17.96
C GLU A 26 -33.04 28.49 -17.01
N GLU A 27 -34.29 28.79 -16.67
CA GLU A 27 -35.14 27.95 -15.82
C GLU A 27 -35.88 26.85 -16.59
N SER A 28 -36.35 27.14 -17.81
CA SER A 28 -37.19 26.22 -18.58
C SER A 28 -36.40 25.04 -19.17
N ILE A 29 -35.14 25.23 -19.56
CA ILE A 29 -34.32 24.18 -20.17
C ILE A 29 -34.03 23.02 -19.19
N PRO A 30 -33.61 23.28 -17.93
CA PRO A 30 -33.47 22.23 -16.91
C PRO A 30 -34.80 21.51 -16.63
N GLU A 31 -35.92 22.22 -16.56
CA GLU A 31 -37.24 21.63 -16.31
C GLU A 31 -37.68 20.68 -17.44
N LEU A 32 -37.49 21.07 -18.70
CA LEU A 32 -37.78 20.21 -19.85
C LEU A 32 -36.85 18.99 -19.89
N THR A 33 -35.59 19.17 -19.54
CA THR A 33 -34.59 18.08 -19.49
C THR A 33 -34.93 17.09 -18.37
N PHE A 34 -35.32 17.60 -17.20
CA PHE A 34 -35.82 16.80 -16.10
C PHE A 34 -37.09 16.05 -16.50
N PHE A 35 -38.07 16.74 -17.10
CA PHE A 35 -39.32 16.12 -17.56
C PHE A 35 -39.06 14.98 -18.57
N ARG A 36 -38.18 15.21 -19.55
CA ARG A 36 -37.80 14.16 -20.52
C ARG A 36 -37.15 12.97 -19.82
N THR A 37 -36.31 13.23 -18.83
CA THR A 37 -35.58 12.17 -18.10
C THR A 37 -36.50 11.36 -17.21
N ILE A 38 -37.39 12.00 -16.45
CA ILE A 38 -38.37 11.30 -15.61
C ILE A 38 -39.42 10.59 -16.47
N SER A 39 -39.82 11.14 -17.61
CA SER A 39 -40.74 10.46 -18.55
C SER A 39 -40.12 9.18 -19.11
N LYS A 40 -38.83 9.21 -19.48
CA LYS A 40 -38.08 8.00 -19.89
C LYS A 40 -38.01 6.99 -18.75
N LEU A 41 -37.71 7.44 -17.53
CA LEU A 41 -37.67 6.58 -16.35
C LEU A 41 -39.04 5.92 -16.09
N MET A 42 -40.12 6.69 -16.13
CA MET A 42 -41.48 6.19 -15.97
C MET A 42 -41.84 5.17 -17.06
N GLY A 43 -41.36 5.38 -18.29
CA GLY A 43 -41.45 4.39 -19.37
C GLY A 43 -40.79 3.07 -19.01
N TYR A 44 -39.58 3.08 -18.43
CA TYR A 44 -38.92 1.87 -17.93
C TYR A 44 -39.65 1.23 -16.73
N CYS A 45 -40.36 2.02 -15.93
CA CYS A 45 -41.22 1.53 -14.86
C CYS A 45 -42.59 1.00 -15.37
N GLY A 46 -42.86 1.05 -16.68
CA GLY A 46 -44.10 0.57 -17.30
C GLY A 46 -45.23 1.59 -17.37
N ILE A 47 -44.95 2.89 -17.17
CA ILE A 47 -45.91 3.98 -17.27
C ILE A 47 -45.56 4.83 -18.50
N TYR A 48 -46.28 4.59 -19.60
CA TYR A 48 -46.06 5.26 -20.88
C TYR A 48 -46.87 6.55 -21.04
N ASP A 49 -47.87 6.77 -20.19
CA ASP A 49 -48.78 7.92 -20.26
C ASP A 49 -48.38 9.10 -19.35
N PHE A 50 -47.12 9.16 -18.91
CA PHE A 50 -46.62 10.22 -18.03
C PHE A 50 -46.58 11.58 -18.74
N SER A 51 -47.10 12.63 -18.08
CA SER A 51 -47.32 13.94 -18.69
C SER A 51 -46.91 15.09 -17.76
N PHE A 52 -46.78 16.32 -18.28
CA PHE A 52 -46.49 17.51 -17.45
C PHE A 52 -47.51 17.74 -16.34
N ARG A 53 -48.77 17.32 -16.56
CA ARG A 53 -49.82 17.41 -15.54
C ARG A 53 -49.51 16.57 -14.31
N ASP A 54 -48.79 15.46 -14.47
CA ASP A 54 -48.36 14.60 -13.36
C ASP A 54 -47.30 15.27 -12.48
N LEU A 55 -46.55 16.20 -13.05
CA LEU A 55 -45.52 16.96 -12.35
C LEU A 55 -46.10 18.20 -11.66
N LEU A 56 -46.90 18.98 -12.39
CA LEU A 56 -47.42 20.26 -11.93
C LEU A 56 -48.69 20.13 -11.07
N TYR A 57 -49.52 19.11 -11.33
CA TYR A 57 -50.81 18.92 -10.67
C TYR A 57 -51.06 17.43 -10.33
N PRO A 58 -50.28 16.85 -9.40
CA PRO A 58 -50.35 15.42 -9.11
C PRO A 58 -51.69 15.03 -8.47
N SER A 59 -52.43 14.13 -9.11
CA SER A 59 -53.60 13.48 -8.51
C SER A 59 -53.16 12.40 -7.51
N PRO A 60 -53.69 12.36 -6.28
CA PRO A 60 -53.26 11.40 -5.26
C PRO A 60 -53.31 9.92 -5.71
N LYS A 61 -54.33 9.55 -6.50
CA LYS A 61 -54.49 8.18 -7.01
C LYS A 61 -53.44 7.84 -8.07
N ARG A 62 -53.17 8.79 -8.97
CA ARG A 62 -52.24 8.61 -10.10
C ARG A 62 -50.78 8.67 -9.65
N LEU A 63 -50.46 9.59 -8.73
CA LEU A 63 -49.16 9.68 -8.07
C LEU A 63 -48.84 8.39 -7.31
N ARG A 64 -49.81 7.83 -6.56
CA ARG A 64 -49.62 6.55 -5.87
C ARG A 64 -49.26 5.42 -6.84
N ARG A 65 -49.95 5.33 -7.99
CA ARG A 65 -49.63 4.34 -9.04
C ARG A 65 -48.21 4.53 -9.58
N GLN A 66 -47.80 5.77 -9.85
CA GLN A 66 -46.46 6.10 -10.34
C GLN A 66 -45.36 5.76 -9.34
N LEU A 67 -45.55 6.11 -8.07
CA LEU A 67 -44.62 5.77 -7.00
C LEU A 67 -44.55 4.26 -6.77
N SER A 68 -45.67 3.53 -6.82
CA SER A 68 -45.66 2.07 -6.72
C SER A 68 -44.89 1.41 -7.87
N ALA A 69 -45.06 1.87 -9.11
CA ALA A 69 -44.30 1.37 -10.25
C ALA A 69 -42.79 1.67 -10.11
N LEU A 70 -42.45 2.87 -9.65
CA LEU A 70 -41.07 3.27 -9.39
C LEU A 70 -40.43 2.43 -8.27
N ILE A 71 -41.15 2.17 -7.18
CA ILE A 71 -40.68 1.31 -6.08
C ILE A 71 -40.46 -0.11 -6.58
N ASN A 72 -41.36 -0.65 -7.40
CA ASN A 72 -41.19 -1.99 -7.98
C ASN A 72 -39.96 -2.05 -8.89
N PHE A 73 -39.75 -1.04 -9.73
CA PHE A 73 -38.54 -0.93 -10.55
C PHE A 73 -37.28 -0.83 -9.68
N ALA A 74 -37.30 -0.04 -8.60
CA ALA A 74 -36.18 0.08 -7.67
C ALA A 74 -35.85 -1.26 -6.99
N LYS A 75 -36.86 -2.01 -6.54
CA LYS A 75 -36.68 -3.35 -5.97
C LYS A 75 -36.07 -4.33 -6.98
N PHE A 76 -36.59 -4.36 -8.21
CA PHE A 76 -36.04 -5.20 -9.27
C PHE A 76 -34.59 -4.85 -9.59
N ARG A 77 -34.28 -3.55 -9.67
CA ARG A 77 -32.91 -3.08 -9.88
C ARG A 77 -31.99 -3.53 -8.75
N GLU A 78 -32.42 -3.43 -7.50
CA GLU A 78 -31.62 -3.83 -6.33
C GLU A 78 -31.32 -5.34 -6.33
N GLU A 79 -32.32 -6.17 -6.61
CA GLU A 79 -32.15 -7.62 -6.74
C GLU A 79 -31.15 -7.96 -7.84
N ARG A 80 -31.20 -7.27 -8.99
CA ARG A 80 -30.22 -7.46 -10.07
C ARG A 80 -28.84 -6.89 -9.73
N LEU A 81 -28.76 -5.76 -9.02
CA LEU A 81 -27.50 -5.14 -8.61
C LEU A 81 -26.64 -6.12 -7.79
N SER A 82 -27.27 -6.92 -6.92
CA SER A 82 -26.57 -7.97 -6.16
C SER A 82 -25.86 -9.00 -7.06
N THR A 83 -26.45 -9.35 -8.20
CA THR A 83 -25.82 -10.26 -9.18
C THR A 83 -24.71 -9.59 -9.99
N PHE A 84 -24.80 -8.27 -10.23
CA PHE A 84 -23.77 -7.50 -10.93
C PHE A 84 -22.62 -7.06 -10.03
N ALA A 85 -22.79 -7.10 -8.70
CA ALA A 85 -21.74 -6.74 -7.75
C ALA A 85 -20.51 -7.67 -7.89
N GLY A 86 -20.73 -8.97 -8.13
CA GLY A 86 -19.65 -9.92 -8.41
C GLY A 86 -18.85 -9.55 -9.67
N LEU A 87 -19.56 -9.29 -10.78
CA LEU A 87 -18.95 -8.88 -12.05
C LEU A 87 -18.23 -7.53 -11.95
N SER A 88 -18.78 -6.59 -11.17
CA SER A 88 -18.17 -5.28 -10.95
C SER A 88 -16.85 -5.42 -10.18
N LYS A 89 -16.83 -6.28 -9.16
CA LYS A 89 -15.61 -6.60 -8.41
C LYS A 89 -14.57 -7.29 -9.28
N GLU A 90 -14.96 -8.30 -10.07
CA GLU A 90 -14.04 -8.96 -11.01
C GLU A 90 -13.45 -7.97 -12.03
N THR A 91 -14.26 -7.03 -12.52
CA THR A 91 -13.80 -5.98 -13.44
C THR A 91 -12.81 -5.04 -12.77
N GLU A 92 -13.07 -4.64 -11.52
CA GLU A 92 -12.17 -3.80 -10.72
C GLU A 92 -10.84 -4.52 -10.43
N ASP A 93 -10.89 -5.79 -10.04
CA ASP A 93 -9.71 -6.62 -9.80
C ASP A 93 -8.86 -6.77 -11.09
N ILE A 94 -9.49 -6.98 -12.25
CA ILE A 94 -8.81 -7.03 -13.55
C ILE A 94 -8.17 -5.68 -13.91
N LEU A 95 -8.86 -4.56 -13.65
CA LEU A 95 -8.31 -3.23 -13.91
C LEU A 95 -7.09 -2.94 -13.03
N ILE A 96 -7.13 -3.32 -11.76
CA ILE A 96 -5.99 -3.20 -10.83
C ILE A 96 -4.82 -4.06 -11.32
N MET A 97 -5.08 -5.32 -11.70
CA MET A 97 -4.05 -6.22 -12.23
C MET A 97 -3.42 -5.68 -13.51
N ARG A 98 -4.23 -5.16 -14.43
CA ARG A 98 -3.75 -4.52 -15.66
C ARG A 98 -2.86 -3.31 -15.37
N SER A 99 -3.29 -2.43 -14.46
CA SER A 99 -2.51 -1.25 -14.07
C SER A 99 -1.15 -1.67 -13.51
N ARG A 100 -1.13 -2.67 -12.62
CA ARG A 100 0.11 -3.19 -12.04
C ARG A 100 1.06 -3.77 -13.09
N GLN A 101 0.53 -4.53 -14.05
CA GLN A 101 1.33 -5.07 -15.15
C GLN A 101 1.85 -3.99 -16.09
N GLN A 102 1.07 -2.92 -16.32
CA GLN A 102 1.53 -1.78 -17.11
C GLN A 102 2.67 -1.04 -16.40
N ASP A 103 2.58 -0.82 -15.09
CA ASP A 103 3.64 -0.19 -14.31
C ASP A 103 4.92 -1.04 -14.32
N GLU A 104 4.80 -2.37 -14.25
CA GLU A 104 5.93 -3.30 -14.33
C GLU A 104 6.57 -3.30 -15.72
N ASN A 105 5.78 -3.30 -16.79
CA ASN A 105 6.29 -3.17 -18.16
C ASN A 105 7.06 -1.85 -18.36
N ILE A 106 6.53 -0.72 -17.86
CA ILE A 106 7.22 0.58 -17.98
C ILE A 106 8.58 0.53 -17.27
N LYS A 107 8.66 -0.11 -16.09
CA LYS A 107 9.93 -0.26 -15.36
C LYS A 107 10.92 -1.14 -16.13
N LEU A 108 10.47 -2.28 -16.64
CA LEU A 108 11.31 -3.18 -17.43
C LEU A 108 11.79 -2.53 -18.74
N GLU A 109 10.94 -1.75 -19.40
CA GLU A 109 11.33 -0.99 -20.60
C GLU A 109 12.38 0.08 -20.28
N ALA A 110 12.30 0.72 -19.12
CA ALA A 110 13.33 1.67 -18.66
C ALA A 110 14.67 0.95 -18.39
N GLU A 111 14.65 -0.14 -17.61
CA GLU A 111 15.85 -0.94 -17.33
C GLU A 111 16.50 -1.48 -18.62
N LEU A 112 15.68 -1.92 -19.58
CA LEU A 112 16.17 -2.43 -20.86
C LEU A 112 16.82 -1.33 -21.70
N ASN A 113 16.28 -0.11 -21.69
CA ASN A 113 16.89 1.04 -22.35
C ASN A 113 18.22 1.43 -21.69
N ASP A 114 18.30 1.41 -20.36
CA ASP A 114 19.53 1.74 -19.63
C ASP A 114 20.63 0.72 -19.96
N LEU A 115 20.32 -0.58 -19.93
CA LEU A 115 21.26 -1.65 -20.32
C LEU A 115 21.69 -1.54 -21.79
N GLN A 116 20.80 -1.13 -22.68
CA GLN A 116 21.17 -0.89 -24.08
C GLN A 116 22.13 0.29 -24.23
N GLN A 117 21.92 1.37 -23.48
CA GLN A 117 22.83 2.53 -23.50
C GLN A 117 24.20 2.17 -22.91
N GLU A 118 24.24 1.42 -21.82
CA GLU A 118 25.50 0.92 -21.25
C GLU A 118 26.25 0.05 -22.26
N ARG A 119 25.54 -0.89 -22.93
CA ARG A 119 26.15 -1.73 -23.97
C ARG A 119 26.75 -0.90 -25.11
N VAL A 120 26.02 0.09 -25.61
CA VAL A 120 26.49 0.98 -26.69
C VAL A 120 27.69 1.82 -26.23
N ALA A 121 27.73 2.22 -24.96
CA ALA A 121 28.85 2.96 -24.39
C ALA A 121 30.12 2.09 -24.24
N GLU A 122 29.96 0.80 -23.96
CA GLU A 122 31.07 -0.15 -23.79
C GLU A 122 31.58 -0.74 -25.12
N GLU A 123 30.73 -0.83 -26.14
CA GLU A 123 31.05 -1.35 -27.48
C GLU A 123 32.36 -0.79 -28.09
N PRO A 124 32.64 0.53 -28.09
CA PRO A 124 33.89 1.04 -28.65
C PRO A 124 35.14 0.60 -27.85
N ALA A 125 35.03 0.44 -26.54
CA ALA A 125 36.15 -0.03 -25.71
C ALA A 125 36.45 -1.50 -26.01
N ILE A 126 35.40 -2.32 -26.18
CA ILE A 126 35.53 -3.73 -26.57
C ILE A 126 36.14 -3.85 -27.97
N GLU A 127 35.70 -3.03 -28.93
CA GLU A 127 36.27 -3.02 -30.28
C GLU A 127 37.76 -2.62 -30.26
N GLN A 128 38.14 -1.61 -29.50
CA GLN A 128 39.55 -1.20 -29.35
C GLN A 128 40.40 -2.33 -28.75
N LEU A 129 39.95 -2.93 -27.65
CA LEU A 129 40.62 -4.09 -27.03
C LEU A 129 40.75 -5.26 -28.02
N THR A 130 39.72 -5.52 -28.81
CA THR A 130 39.74 -6.59 -29.81
C THR A 130 40.78 -6.32 -30.90
N GLN A 131 40.87 -5.08 -31.38
CA GLN A 131 41.88 -4.67 -32.35
C GLN A 131 43.30 -4.76 -31.78
N GLU A 132 43.50 -4.32 -30.53
CA GLU A 132 44.80 -4.45 -29.84
C GLU A 132 45.20 -5.92 -29.68
N CYS A 133 44.28 -6.79 -29.25
CA CYS A 133 44.53 -8.23 -29.16
C CYS A 133 44.96 -8.82 -30.51
N GLN A 134 44.26 -8.48 -31.60
CA GLN A 134 44.63 -8.93 -32.95
C GLN A 134 46.01 -8.42 -33.37
N ALA A 135 46.35 -7.16 -33.04
CA ALA A 135 47.67 -6.61 -33.33
C ALA A 135 48.78 -7.36 -32.56
N TYR A 136 48.58 -7.65 -31.28
CA TYR A 136 49.52 -8.44 -30.48
C TYR A 136 49.66 -9.88 -30.98
N GLU A 137 48.57 -10.53 -31.40
CA GLU A 137 48.63 -11.86 -32.01
C GLU A 137 49.47 -11.87 -33.29
N GLN A 138 49.31 -10.85 -34.14
CA GLN A 138 50.14 -10.70 -35.34
C GLN A 138 51.60 -10.48 -34.97
N GLU A 139 51.90 -9.60 -34.00
CA GLU A 139 53.26 -9.34 -33.55
C GLU A 139 53.92 -10.61 -33.00
N ILE A 140 53.22 -11.34 -32.13
CA ILE A 140 53.68 -12.62 -31.57
C ILE A 140 54.01 -13.61 -32.69
N ASN A 141 53.17 -13.73 -33.71
CA ASN A 141 53.43 -14.60 -34.86
C ASN A 141 54.68 -14.16 -35.64
N THR A 142 54.89 -12.86 -35.85
CA THR A 142 56.12 -12.36 -36.49
C THR A 142 57.37 -12.60 -35.64
N LEU A 143 57.27 -12.48 -34.31
CA LEU A 143 58.39 -12.75 -33.41
C LEU A 143 58.71 -14.24 -33.33
N ASN A 144 57.70 -15.12 -33.34
CA ASN A 144 57.88 -16.57 -33.36
C ASN A 144 58.58 -17.03 -34.65
N THR A 145 58.19 -16.48 -35.80
CA THR A 145 58.86 -16.78 -37.08
C THR A 145 60.33 -16.31 -37.06
N LYS A 146 60.60 -15.08 -36.60
CA LYS A 146 61.98 -14.58 -36.40
C LYS A 146 62.78 -15.43 -35.40
N GLN A 147 62.16 -15.89 -34.32
CA GLN A 147 62.82 -16.75 -33.35
C GLN A 147 63.19 -18.10 -33.98
N ALA A 148 62.30 -18.67 -34.80
CA ALA A 148 62.56 -19.93 -35.50
C ALA A 148 63.73 -19.79 -36.48
N THR A 149 63.80 -18.69 -37.26
CA THR A 149 64.93 -18.45 -38.18
C THR A 149 66.25 -18.27 -37.43
N LEU A 150 66.27 -17.46 -36.37
CA LEU A 150 67.48 -17.26 -35.56
C LEU A 150 67.95 -18.56 -34.87
N ARG A 151 67.02 -19.40 -34.40
CA ARG A 151 67.37 -20.72 -33.85
C ARG A 151 68.02 -21.61 -34.90
N HIS A 152 67.51 -21.59 -36.13
CA HIS A 152 68.09 -22.33 -37.25
C HIS A 152 69.51 -21.85 -37.56
N GLU A 153 69.70 -20.53 -37.73
CA GLU A 153 71.02 -19.92 -37.99
C GLU A 153 72.02 -20.21 -36.87
N THR A 154 71.59 -20.10 -35.61
CA THR A 154 72.42 -20.43 -34.45
C THR A 154 72.86 -21.91 -34.48
N GLY A 155 71.96 -22.80 -34.90
CA GLY A 155 72.28 -24.21 -35.12
C GLY A 155 73.36 -24.42 -36.19
N LEU A 156 73.23 -23.74 -37.33
CA LEU A 156 74.22 -23.79 -38.41
C LEU A 156 75.59 -23.27 -37.95
N LEU A 157 75.64 -22.12 -37.29
CA LEU A 157 76.88 -21.54 -36.75
C LEU A 157 77.52 -22.46 -35.70
N ARG A 158 76.72 -23.11 -34.86
CA ARG A 158 77.22 -24.07 -33.88
C ARG A 158 77.84 -25.30 -34.55
N ASN A 159 77.23 -25.79 -35.62
CA ASN A 159 77.79 -26.89 -36.41
C ASN A 159 79.10 -26.47 -37.09
N LYS A 160 79.14 -25.30 -37.73
CA LYS A 160 80.36 -24.76 -38.33
C LYS A 160 81.49 -24.58 -37.31
N THR A 161 81.15 -24.12 -36.10
CA THR A 161 82.12 -24.01 -35.00
C THR A 161 82.68 -25.37 -34.59
N LYS A 162 81.85 -26.42 -34.55
CA LYS A 162 82.31 -27.78 -34.26
C LYS A 162 83.23 -28.31 -35.36
N GLU A 163 82.88 -28.08 -36.63
CA GLU A 163 83.72 -28.45 -37.78
C GLU A 163 85.09 -27.78 -37.69
N LEU A 164 85.12 -26.46 -37.54
CA LEU A 164 86.38 -25.70 -37.43
C LEU A 164 87.20 -26.13 -36.21
N ARG A 165 86.57 -26.45 -35.08
CA ARG A 165 87.28 -27.00 -33.91
C ARG A 165 87.90 -28.37 -34.19
N SER A 166 87.20 -29.21 -34.95
CA SER A 166 87.74 -30.50 -35.39
C SER A 166 88.93 -30.29 -36.31
N GLU A 167 88.82 -29.39 -37.30
CA GLU A 167 89.92 -29.02 -38.20
C GLU A 167 91.13 -28.51 -37.42
N ILE A 168 90.93 -27.58 -36.48
CA ILE A 168 91.99 -27.09 -35.58
C ILE A 168 92.66 -28.25 -34.83
N ALA A 169 91.89 -29.15 -34.21
CA ALA A 169 92.46 -30.30 -33.52
C ALA A 169 93.27 -31.23 -34.46
N THR A 170 92.87 -31.31 -35.73
CA THR A 170 93.60 -32.08 -36.74
C THR A 170 94.92 -31.40 -37.10
N TYR A 171 94.90 -30.07 -37.28
CA TYR A 171 96.09 -29.28 -37.52
C TYR A 171 97.03 -29.26 -36.31
N ASP A 172 96.52 -29.19 -35.09
CA ASP A 172 97.32 -29.28 -33.85
C ASP A 172 98.04 -30.63 -33.77
N ALA A 173 97.37 -31.73 -34.12
CA ALA A 173 98.00 -33.05 -34.20
C ALA A 173 99.11 -33.08 -35.27
N GLN A 174 98.86 -32.52 -36.47
CA GLN A 174 99.88 -32.42 -37.52
C GLN A 174 101.08 -31.54 -37.10
N ILE A 175 100.82 -30.45 -36.35
CA ILE A 175 101.88 -29.60 -35.80
C ILE A 175 102.68 -30.37 -34.76
N LEU A 176 102.05 -31.13 -33.87
CA LEU A 176 102.73 -31.98 -32.90
C LEU A 176 103.60 -33.04 -33.59
N ASP A 177 103.08 -33.73 -34.59
CA ASP A 177 103.84 -34.72 -35.39
C ASP A 177 105.04 -34.04 -36.07
N ALA A 178 104.84 -32.86 -36.67
CA ALA A 178 105.91 -32.09 -37.27
C ALA A 178 106.93 -31.59 -36.23
N GLN A 179 106.50 -31.22 -35.03
CA GLN A 179 107.38 -30.84 -33.92
C GLN A 179 108.18 -32.02 -33.38
N GLU A 180 107.62 -33.22 -33.31
CA GLU A 180 108.35 -34.43 -32.95
C GLU A 180 109.41 -34.78 -34.00
N GLU A 181 109.06 -34.62 -35.28
CA GLU A 181 109.99 -34.79 -36.40
C GLU A 181 111.10 -33.70 -36.39
N ILE A 182 110.74 -32.45 -36.09
CA ILE A 182 111.70 -31.37 -35.87
C ILE A 182 112.59 -31.69 -34.67
N LYS A 183 112.08 -32.11 -33.52
CA LYS A 183 112.87 -32.50 -32.34
C LYS A 183 113.80 -33.69 -32.64
N ARG A 184 113.36 -34.64 -33.46
CA ARG A 184 114.17 -35.75 -33.96
C ARG A 184 115.36 -35.24 -34.78
N LEU A 185 115.12 -34.25 -35.66
CA LEU A 185 116.13 -33.59 -36.48
C LEU A 185 117.02 -32.62 -35.66
N GLU A 186 116.47 -31.95 -34.63
CA GLU A 186 117.19 -31.06 -33.72
C GLU A 186 118.11 -31.82 -32.77
N ASN A 187 117.74 -33.04 -32.36
CA ASN A 187 118.65 -33.95 -31.63
C ASN A 187 119.85 -34.42 -32.48
N GLN A 188 119.81 -34.23 -33.82
CA GLN A 188 120.93 -34.50 -34.73
C GLN A 188 121.76 -33.25 -35.08
N ILE A 189 121.34 -32.08 -34.62
CA ILE A 189 122.01 -30.82 -34.96
C ILE A 189 122.42 -30.16 -33.65
N VAL A 190 123.70 -30.33 -33.31
CA VAL A 190 124.34 -29.64 -32.19
C VAL A 190 124.08 -28.13 -32.31
N THR A 191 123.48 -27.65 -31.22
CA THR A 191 123.47 -26.33 -30.62
C THR A 191 124.24 -25.22 -31.34
N SER A 192 123.52 -24.18 -31.77
CA SER A 192 124.09 -22.84 -31.91
C SER A 192 123.49 -21.92 -30.82
N PRO A 193 124.33 -21.26 -30.00
CA PRO A 193 123.91 -20.33 -28.94
C PRO A 193 123.12 -19.10 -29.42
N ASP A 194 123.05 -18.84 -30.72
CA ASP A 194 122.33 -17.70 -31.30
C ASP A 194 120.82 -17.95 -31.43
N ARG A 195 120.36 -19.21 -31.49
CA ARG A 195 118.92 -19.54 -31.46
C ARG A 195 118.25 -19.14 -30.14
N ILE A 196 118.95 -19.30 -29.02
CA ILE A 196 118.44 -18.96 -27.68
C ILE A 196 118.25 -17.44 -27.54
N LYS A 197 119.09 -16.61 -28.17
CA LYS A 197 118.90 -15.15 -28.17
C LYS A 197 117.66 -14.73 -28.97
N VAL A 198 117.38 -15.41 -30.09
CA VAL A 198 116.17 -15.17 -30.89
C VAL A 198 114.92 -15.67 -30.16
N GLU A 199 114.96 -16.84 -29.53
CA GLU A 199 113.86 -17.35 -28.70
C GLU A 199 113.59 -16.46 -27.48
N ILE A 200 114.62 -15.94 -26.80
CA ILE A 200 114.42 -14.98 -25.70
C ILE A 200 113.74 -13.69 -26.21
N SER A 201 114.12 -13.22 -27.42
CA SER A 201 113.44 -12.06 -28.03
C SER A 201 111.99 -12.36 -28.39
N HIS A 202 111.71 -13.57 -28.90
CA HIS A 202 110.37 -14.01 -29.26
C HIS A 202 109.48 -14.19 -28.01
N ILE A 203 110.03 -14.80 -26.96
CA ILE A 203 109.37 -14.95 -25.65
C ILE A 203 109.07 -13.57 -25.06
N ALA A 204 110.00 -12.62 -25.14
CA ALA A 204 109.77 -11.25 -24.70
C ALA A 204 108.59 -10.59 -25.45
N THR A 205 108.48 -10.76 -26.77
CA THR A 205 107.31 -10.29 -27.53
C THR A 205 106.02 -11.00 -27.12
N THR A 206 106.02 -12.33 -26.96
CA THR A 206 104.79 -13.05 -26.54
C THR A 206 104.34 -12.70 -25.12
N VAL A 207 105.28 -12.39 -24.22
CA VAL A 207 104.97 -11.92 -22.87
C VAL A 207 104.35 -10.52 -22.91
N GLU A 208 104.82 -9.66 -23.82
CA GLU A 208 104.25 -8.33 -23.99
C GLU A 208 102.85 -8.38 -24.63
N GLU A 209 102.64 -9.24 -25.63
CA GLU A 209 101.32 -9.51 -26.22
C GLU A 209 100.34 -10.07 -25.18
N ALA A 210 100.78 -11.03 -24.35
CA ALA A 210 99.97 -11.57 -23.26
C ALA A 210 99.64 -10.50 -22.21
N ARG A 211 100.57 -9.58 -21.90
CA ARG A 211 100.31 -8.43 -21.02
C ARG A 211 99.25 -7.49 -21.59
N GLU A 212 99.30 -7.21 -22.89
CA GLU A 212 98.29 -6.39 -23.57
C GLU A 212 96.91 -7.07 -23.58
N GLU A 213 96.86 -8.40 -23.74
CA GLU A 213 95.63 -9.17 -23.62
C GLU A 213 95.05 -9.15 -22.20
N VAL A 214 95.89 -9.34 -21.17
CA VAL A 214 95.46 -9.21 -19.77
C VAL A 214 94.90 -7.81 -19.51
N MET A 215 95.57 -6.75 -19.98
CA MET A 215 95.05 -5.38 -19.83
C MET A 215 93.71 -5.17 -20.56
N ARG A 216 93.52 -5.76 -21.75
CA ARG A 216 92.21 -5.75 -22.45
C ARG A 216 91.13 -6.47 -21.66
N HIS A 217 91.44 -7.66 -21.13
CA HIS A 217 90.50 -8.44 -20.34
C HIS A 217 90.14 -7.74 -19.02
N ASP A 218 91.10 -7.14 -18.32
CA ASP A 218 90.86 -6.35 -17.11
C ASP A 218 89.96 -5.14 -17.38
N LYS A 219 90.20 -4.43 -18.49
CA LYS A 219 89.33 -3.33 -18.92
C LYS A 219 87.91 -3.84 -19.17
N ARG A 220 87.77 -4.94 -19.90
CA ARG A 220 86.46 -5.54 -20.20
C ARG A 220 85.75 -6.04 -18.95
N GLN A 221 86.48 -6.62 -18.00
CA GLN A 221 85.92 -7.06 -16.72
C GLN A 221 85.36 -5.88 -15.92
N ARG A 222 86.08 -4.74 -15.87
CA ARG A 222 85.59 -3.52 -15.21
C ARG A 222 84.32 -2.98 -15.87
N GLU A 223 84.26 -2.96 -17.20
CA GLU A 223 83.05 -2.58 -17.94
C GLU A 223 81.85 -3.49 -17.60
N LEU A 224 82.08 -4.81 -17.57
CA LEU A 224 81.03 -5.78 -17.23
C LEU A 224 80.57 -5.66 -15.77
N LEU A 225 81.47 -5.35 -14.84
CA LEU A 225 81.12 -5.10 -13.44
C LEU A 225 80.24 -3.85 -13.28
N LEU A 226 80.59 -2.76 -13.98
CA LEU A 226 79.76 -1.56 -14.02
C LEU A 226 78.36 -1.86 -14.60
N MET A 227 78.32 -2.60 -15.71
CA MET A 227 77.06 -3.03 -16.33
C MET A 227 76.20 -3.87 -15.37
N ARG A 228 76.80 -4.84 -14.67
CA ARG A 228 76.11 -5.64 -13.65
C ARG A 228 75.52 -4.75 -12.55
N ASP A 229 76.29 -3.78 -12.05
CA ASP A 229 75.83 -2.90 -10.97
C ASP A 229 74.67 -2.00 -11.43
N THR A 230 74.67 -1.56 -12.68
CA THR A 230 73.53 -0.84 -13.26
C THR A 230 72.29 -1.73 -13.35
N PHE A 231 72.43 -2.97 -13.81
CA PHE A 231 71.31 -3.92 -13.89
C PHE A 231 70.74 -4.26 -12.52
N GLN A 232 71.58 -4.44 -11.49
CA GLN A 232 71.12 -4.69 -10.12
C GLN A 232 70.33 -3.51 -9.54
N ARG A 233 70.73 -2.26 -9.85
CA ARG A 233 69.95 -1.08 -9.45
C ARG A 233 68.60 -1.04 -10.15
N THR A 234 68.58 -1.24 -11.46
CA THR A 234 67.32 -1.27 -12.23
C THR A 234 66.39 -2.39 -11.78
N GLU A 235 66.93 -3.57 -11.46
CA GLU A 235 66.15 -4.69 -10.92
C GLU A 235 65.49 -4.32 -9.58
N LYS A 236 66.25 -3.66 -8.69
CA LYS A 236 65.74 -3.22 -7.40
C LYS A 236 64.63 -2.17 -7.55
N ASP A 237 64.79 -1.23 -8.48
CA ASP A 237 63.77 -0.20 -8.74
C ASP A 237 62.53 -0.80 -9.42
N MET A 238 62.71 -1.79 -10.29
CA MET A 238 61.60 -2.52 -10.91
C MET A 238 60.80 -3.32 -9.87
N LYS A 239 61.47 -3.99 -8.92
CA LYS A 239 60.80 -4.66 -7.79
C LYS A 239 59.99 -3.69 -6.92
N LYS A 240 60.52 -2.50 -6.62
CA LYS A 240 59.77 -1.46 -5.88
C LYS A 240 58.55 -0.98 -6.66
N THR A 241 58.69 -0.82 -7.97
CA THR A 241 57.60 -0.37 -8.85
C THR A 241 56.48 -1.42 -8.88
N ILE A 242 56.82 -2.70 -9.01
CA ILE A 242 55.87 -3.81 -8.93
C ILE A 242 55.14 -3.83 -7.58
N GLN A 243 55.85 -3.65 -6.47
CA GLN A 243 55.22 -3.58 -5.15
C GLN A 243 54.22 -2.41 -5.06
N GLY A 244 54.59 -1.23 -5.58
CA GLY A 244 53.70 -0.08 -5.62
C GLY A 244 52.44 -0.31 -6.46
N LEU A 245 52.54 -1.07 -7.56
CA LEU A 245 51.38 -1.46 -8.38
C LEU A 245 50.44 -2.42 -7.62
N LEU A 246 51.00 -3.39 -6.89
CA LEU A 246 50.21 -4.30 -6.06
C LEU A 246 49.46 -3.56 -4.95
N ASP A 247 50.13 -2.61 -4.29
CA ASP A 247 49.52 -1.79 -3.24
C ASP A 247 48.40 -0.90 -3.81
N LEU A 248 48.59 -0.35 -5.02
CA LEU A 248 47.57 0.41 -5.75
C LEU A 248 46.35 -0.45 -6.09
N GLU A 249 46.55 -1.70 -6.52
CA GLU A 249 45.45 -2.61 -6.83
C GLU A 249 44.60 -2.93 -5.58
N ILE A 250 45.24 -3.11 -4.42
CA ILE A 250 44.54 -3.27 -3.13
C ILE A 250 43.69 -2.03 -2.82
N LEU A 251 44.26 -0.83 -3.01
CA LEU A 251 43.54 0.43 -2.77
C LEU A 251 42.38 0.62 -3.75
N LEU A 252 42.57 0.26 -5.02
CA LEU A 252 41.53 0.32 -6.05
C LEU A 252 40.35 -0.58 -5.67
N ASN A 253 40.62 -1.81 -5.21
CA ASN A 253 39.58 -2.75 -4.78
C ASN A 253 38.83 -2.24 -3.54
N LYS A 254 39.52 -1.64 -2.57
CA LYS A 254 38.87 -0.98 -1.43
C LYS A 254 37.97 0.19 -1.88
N CYS A 255 38.41 0.97 -2.87
CA CYS A 255 37.64 2.08 -3.40
C CYS A 255 36.39 1.60 -4.14
N LYS A 256 36.49 0.52 -4.92
CA LYS A 256 35.35 -0.15 -5.57
C LYS A 256 34.33 -0.65 -4.54
N GLN A 257 34.77 -1.32 -3.47
CA GLN A 257 33.88 -1.76 -2.38
C GLN A 257 33.21 -0.57 -1.67
N ALA A 258 33.95 0.49 -1.38
CA ALA A 258 33.38 1.69 -0.77
C ALA A 258 32.33 2.35 -1.68
N LYS A 259 32.57 2.40 -2.99
CA LYS A 259 31.61 2.91 -3.99
C LYS A 259 30.33 2.06 -4.02
N GLN A 260 30.47 0.74 -4.00
CA GLN A 260 29.33 -0.19 -3.93
C GLN A 260 28.50 0.06 -2.67
N ASN A 261 29.15 0.11 -1.50
CA ASN A 261 28.48 0.37 -0.22
C ASN A 261 27.73 1.70 -0.19
N VAL A 262 28.31 2.76 -0.79
CA VAL A 262 27.64 4.07 -0.91
C VAL A 262 26.42 3.99 -1.81
N HIS A 263 26.48 3.21 -2.89
CA HIS A 263 25.33 3.00 -3.77
C HIS A 263 24.21 2.25 -3.05
N ASP A 264 24.54 1.16 -2.36
CA ASP A 264 23.58 0.34 -1.62
C ASP A 264 22.90 1.15 -0.50
N LEU A 265 23.68 1.90 0.29
CA LEU A 265 23.16 2.78 1.35
C LEU A 265 22.26 3.90 0.80
N LYS A 266 22.56 4.44 -0.39
CA LYS A 266 21.68 5.44 -1.02
C LYS A 266 20.35 4.83 -1.43
N SER A 267 20.36 3.65 -2.04
CA SER A 267 19.15 2.91 -2.41
C SER A 267 18.28 2.58 -1.18
N GLU A 268 18.90 2.12 -0.09
CA GLU A 268 18.18 1.90 1.18
C GLU A 268 17.58 3.18 1.75
N MET A 269 18.32 4.30 1.68
CA MET A 269 17.84 5.59 2.16
C MET A 269 16.62 6.07 1.35
N GLU A 270 16.63 5.94 0.03
CA GLU A 270 15.51 6.29 -0.85
C GLU A 270 14.27 5.43 -0.57
N CYS A 271 14.45 4.12 -0.42
CA CYS A 271 13.38 3.20 -0.03
C CYS A 271 12.78 3.57 1.34
N ASN A 272 13.63 3.90 2.32
CA ASN A 272 13.17 4.33 3.64
C ASN A 272 12.46 5.70 3.62
N GLN A 273 12.89 6.63 2.76
CA GLN A 273 12.19 7.90 2.56
C GLN A 273 10.79 7.70 1.98
N GLN A 274 10.63 6.80 1.00
CA GLN A 274 9.32 6.47 0.44
C GLN A 274 8.39 5.85 1.50
N LYS A 275 8.88 4.89 2.29
CA LYS A 275 8.13 4.32 3.43
C LYS A 275 7.72 5.39 4.44
N ALA A 276 8.60 6.33 4.76
CA ALA A 276 8.28 7.42 5.68
C ALA A 276 7.14 8.31 5.15
N ILE A 277 7.15 8.63 3.85
CA ILE A 277 6.08 9.39 3.19
C ILE A 277 4.76 8.62 3.25
N GLU A 278 4.79 7.31 2.96
CA GLU A 278 3.61 6.44 3.04
C GLU A 278 3.03 6.42 4.46
N TYR A 279 3.85 6.19 5.48
CA TYR A 279 3.41 6.18 6.87
C TYR A 279 2.86 7.54 7.32
N LEU A 280 3.47 8.65 6.89
CA LEU A 280 2.93 9.99 7.16
C LEU A 280 1.56 10.20 6.52
N SER A 281 1.36 9.71 5.29
CA SER A 281 0.08 9.79 4.59
C SER A 281 -0.99 8.94 5.29
N GLN A 282 -0.62 7.74 5.76
CA GLN A 282 -1.50 6.84 6.50
C GLN A 282 -1.89 7.45 7.85
N ARG A 283 -0.93 8.06 8.56
CA ARG A 283 -1.19 8.76 9.83
C ARG A 283 -2.20 9.89 9.65
N LYS A 284 -2.03 10.74 8.62
CA LYS A 284 -2.98 11.83 8.31
C LYS A 284 -4.38 11.31 7.99
N ARG A 285 -4.51 10.17 7.30
CA ARG A 285 -5.82 9.54 7.05
C ARG A 285 -6.47 9.07 8.35
N LEU A 286 -5.71 8.42 9.22
CA LEU A 286 -6.19 7.94 10.52
C LEU A 286 -6.59 9.09 11.44
N GLU A 287 -5.81 10.18 11.48
CA GLU A 287 -6.16 11.41 12.22
C GLU A 287 -7.52 11.97 11.77
N LYS A 288 -7.78 12.07 10.46
CA LYS A 288 -9.10 12.53 9.96
C LYS A 288 -10.25 11.61 10.36
N VAL A 289 -10.02 10.29 10.36
CA VAL A 289 -11.03 9.32 10.80
C VAL A 289 -11.28 9.45 12.30
N LEU A 290 -10.23 9.65 13.09
CA LEU A 290 -10.34 9.88 14.53
C LEU A 290 -11.16 11.14 14.82
N ASP A 291 -10.87 12.25 14.15
CA ASP A 291 -11.60 13.52 14.30
C ASP A 291 -13.07 13.39 13.90
N ALA A 292 -13.38 12.62 12.86
CA ALA A 292 -14.75 12.31 12.48
C ALA A 292 -15.46 11.50 13.59
N LYS A 293 -14.81 10.46 14.11
CA LYS A 293 -15.38 9.62 15.18
C LYS A 293 -15.54 10.36 16.50
N GLN A 294 -14.65 11.29 16.82
CA GLN A 294 -14.79 12.16 17.98
C GLN A 294 -16.01 13.09 17.84
N ARG A 295 -16.24 13.65 16.65
CA ARG A 295 -17.44 14.45 16.37
C ARG A 295 -18.72 13.63 16.46
N ASP A 296 -18.74 12.44 15.86
CA ASP A 296 -19.87 11.49 15.98
C ASP A 296 -20.19 11.22 17.47
N LEU A 297 -19.15 10.96 18.28
CA LEU A 297 -19.30 10.67 19.71
C LEU A 297 -19.88 11.86 20.48
N VAL A 298 -19.47 13.09 20.17
CA VAL A 298 -20.07 14.29 20.78
C VAL A 298 -21.54 14.42 20.40
N SER A 299 -21.89 14.25 19.12
CA SER A 299 -23.29 14.26 18.66
C SER A 299 -24.14 13.22 19.39
N TYR A 300 -23.67 11.98 19.51
CA TYR A 300 -24.39 10.93 20.22
C TYR A 300 -24.56 11.24 21.72
N LYS A 301 -23.58 11.88 22.35
CA LYS A 301 -23.71 12.32 23.75
C LYS A 301 -24.76 13.42 23.91
N GLU A 302 -24.80 14.37 22.98
CA GLU A 302 -25.80 15.44 22.97
C GLU A 302 -27.21 14.87 22.74
N GLU A 303 -27.37 13.98 21.74
CA GLU A 303 -28.63 13.27 21.47
C GLU A 303 -29.11 12.46 22.68
N ALA A 304 -28.20 11.71 23.32
CA ALA A 304 -28.52 10.95 24.52
C ALA A 304 -28.93 11.86 25.69
N SER A 305 -28.26 13.00 25.86
CA SER A 305 -28.62 13.98 26.89
C SER A 305 -30.01 14.58 26.65
N ILE A 306 -30.35 14.91 25.40
CA ILE A 306 -31.67 15.43 25.03
C ILE A 306 -32.74 14.37 25.27
N MET A 307 -32.50 13.12 24.86
CA MET A 307 -33.42 12.01 25.12
C MET A 307 -33.63 11.77 26.62
N MET A 308 -32.57 11.84 27.42
CA MET A 308 -32.66 11.67 28.87
C MET A 308 -33.48 12.78 29.52
N GLN A 309 -33.25 14.05 29.15
CA GLN A 309 -34.07 15.18 29.63
C GLN A 309 -35.53 15.05 29.20
N ALA A 310 -35.81 14.63 27.96
CA ALA A 310 -37.17 14.40 27.49
C ALA A 310 -37.87 13.27 28.28
N ALA A 311 -37.14 12.19 28.58
CA ALA A 311 -37.65 11.09 29.39
C ALA A 311 -37.90 11.52 30.85
N GLU A 312 -37.02 12.31 31.45
CA GLU A 312 -37.20 12.88 32.80
C GLU A 312 -38.44 13.79 32.84
N ASN A 313 -38.59 14.70 31.89
CA ASN A 313 -39.75 15.58 31.80
C ASN A 313 -41.07 14.80 31.61
N ALA A 314 -41.06 13.75 30.77
CA ALA A 314 -42.23 12.89 30.57
C ALA A 314 -42.58 12.12 31.86
N LEU A 315 -41.57 11.66 32.61
CA LEU A 315 -41.76 10.97 33.88
C LEU A 315 -42.30 11.92 34.95
N GLU A 316 -41.81 13.16 35.02
CA GLU A 316 -42.36 14.19 35.90
C GLU A 316 -43.81 14.55 35.56
N ALA A 317 -44.13 14.71 34.27
CA ALA A 317 -45.51 14.95 33.83
C ALA A 317 -46.44 13.79 34.25
N ALA A 318 -46.02 12.54 34.02
CA ALA A 318 -46.78 11.36 34.44
C ALA A 318 -46.95 11.28 35.96
N ARG A 319 -45.94 11.67 36.75
CA ARG A 319 -46.04 11.78 38.22
C ARG A 319 -47.06 12.84 38.65
N GLN A 320 -47.06 14.00 37.99
CA GLN A 320 -48.04 15.06 38.28
C GLN A 320 -49.46 14.62 37.93
N GLU A 321 -49.67 13.95 36.80
CA GLU A 321 -50.96 13.38 36.42
C GLU A 321 -51.43 12.34 37.43
N LEU A 322 -50.54 11.42 37.84
CA LEU A 322 -50.86 10.43 38.88
C LEU A 322 -51.29 11.10 40.18
N GLN A 323 -50.55 12.12 40.63
CA GLN A 323 -50.88 12.87 41.85
C GLN A 323 -52.24 13.60 41.72
N GLN A 324 -52.56 14.15 40.55
CA GLN A 324 -53.87 14.75 40.29
C GLN A 324 -55.00 13.72 40.36
N VAL A 325 -54.79 12.53 39.79
CA VAL A 325 -55.75 11.42 39.85
C VAL A 325 -55.93 10.91 41.27
N GLU A 326 -54.86 10.74 42.04
CA GLU A 326 -54.91 10.35 43.45
C GLU A 326 -55.69 11.37 44.29
N ASN A 327 -55.43 12.67 44.09
CA ASN A 327 -56.18 13.74 44.75
C ASN A 327 -57.66 13.74 44.35
N ALA A 328 -57.96 13.56 43.06
CA ALA A 328 -59.34 13.46 42.57
C ALA A 328 -60.05 12.23 43.15
N GLN A 329 -59.35 11.10 43.27
CA GLN A 329 -59.85 9.88 43.87
C GLN A 329 -60.13 10.07 45.37
N SER A 330 -59.22 10.68 46.13
CA SER A 330 -59.43 11.02 47.54
C SER A 330 -60.66 11.93 47.72
N ASN A 331 -60.75 13.01 46.94
CA ASN A 331 -61.89 13.92 46.96
C ASN A 331 -63.22 13.21 46.61
N ALA A 332 -63.21 12.31 45.62
CA ALA A 332 -64.37 11.50 45.29
C ALA A 332 -64.73 10.54 46.42
N HIS A 333 -63.74 9.94 47.09
CA HIS A 333 -63.94 9.07 48.24
C HIS A 333 -64.59 9.82 49.41
N ASP A 334 -64.11 11.02 49.73
CA ASP A 334 -64.69 11.89 50.76
C ASP A 334 -66.13 12.32 50.40
N ARG A 335 -66.40 12.62 49.13
CA ARG A 335 -67.76 12.91 48.65
C ARG A 335 -68.68 11.70 48.77
N ILE A 336 -68.20 10.50 48.44
CA ILE A 336 -68.98 9.26 48.61
C ILE A 336 -69.25 9.01 50.10
N ALA A 337 -68.25 9.16 50.97
CA ALA A 337 -68.41 8.99 52.41
C ALA A 337 -69.42 9.98 53.01
N THR A 338 -69.36 11.27 52.63
CA THR A 338 -70.31 12.29 53.07
C THR A 338 -71.72 12.07 52.51
N ASN A 339 -71.85 11.64 51.25
CA ASN A 339 -73.16 11.25 50.70
C ASN A 339 -73.72 10.00 51.40
N HIS A 340 -72.87 9.04 51.75
CA HIS A 340 -73.28 7.84 52.48
C HIS A 340 -73.75 8.19 53.90
N SER A 341 -73.09 9.12 54.61
CA SER A 341 -73.55 9.56 55.93
C SER A 341 -74.88 10.32 55.86
N LYS A 342 -75.04 11.22 54.88
CA LYS A 342 -76.31 11.91 54.60
C LYS A 342 -77.43 10.92 54.26
N ARG A 343 -77.14 9.92 53.43
CA ARG A 343 -78.11 8.88 53.06
C ARG A 343 -78.54 8.07 54.28
N ARG A 344 -77.61 7.66 55.14
CA ARG A 344 -77.94 6.99 56.41
C ARG A 344 -78.82 7.85 57.32
N GLU A 345 -78.54 9.15 57.42
CA GLU A 345 -79.35 10.06 58.23
C GLU A 345 -80.77 10.23 57.67
N ILE A 346 -80.92 10.32 56.34
CA ILE A 346 -82.24 10.35 55.69
C ILE A 346 -82.98 9.01 55.89
N GLU A 347 -82.31 7.87 55.72
CA GLU A 347 -82.88 6.55 55.98
C GLU A 347 -83.36 6.42 57.43
N ARG A 348 -82.58 6.92 58.41
CA ARG A 348 -82.96 7.00 59.82
C ARG A 348 -84.21 7.86 60.02
N GLN A 349 -84.26 9.05 59.40
CA GLN A 349 -85.41 9.94 59.48
C GLN A 349 -86.66 9.36 58.82
N CYS A 350 -86.52 8.64 57.70
CA CYS A 350 -87.62 7.91 57.06
C CYS A 350 -88.16 6.80 57.98
N GLN A 351 -87.28 5.99 58.56
CA GLN A 351 -87.68 4.96 59.53
C GLN A 351 -88.38 5.56 60.76
N GLU A 352 -87.88 6.67 61.30
CA GLU A 352 -88.55 7.37 62.41
C GLU A 352 -89.92 7.90 62.02
N LYS A 353 -90.07 8.47 60.83
CA LYS A 353 -91.36 8.95 60.31
C LYS A 353 -92.32 7.79 60.04
N GLU A 354 -91.85 6.69 59.46
CA GLU A 354 -92.65 5.47 59.27
C GLU A 354 -93.10 4.89 60.61
N ALA A 355 -92.20 4.81 61.61
CA ALA A 355 -92.56 4.33 62.94
C ALA A 355 -93.58 5.25 63.63
N LYS A 356 -93.45 6.58 63.50
CA LYS A 356 -94.45 7.55 63.97
C LYS A 356 -95.79 7.39 63.25
N TYR A 357 -95.77 7.25 61.93
CA TYR A 357 -96.97 7.02 61.13
C TYR A 357 -97.66 5.71 61.51
N GLN A 358 -96.91 4.61 61.68
CA GLN A 358 -97.43 3.32 62.14
C GLN A 358 -98.05 3.44 63.54
N ARG A 359 -97.43 4.16 64.47
CA ARG A 359 -98.03 4.45 65.80
C ARG A 359 -99.34 5.22 65.69
N GLN A 360 -99.39 6.26 64.87
CA GLN A 360 -100.63 7.03 64.64
C GLN A 360 -101.72 6.17 64.00
N VAL A 361 -101.40 5.30 63.05
CA VAL A 361 -102.35 4.34 62.46
C VAL A 361 -102.86 3.35 63.51
N LEU A 362 -102.00 2.89 64.41
CA LEU A 362 -102.37 2.04 65.55
C LEU A 362 -103.31 2.77 66.52
N GLU A 363 -103.00 4.01 66.90
CA GLU A 363 -103.86 4.84 67.76
C GLU A 363 -105.23 5.09 67.10
N VAL A 364 -105.28 5.41 65.81
CA VAL A 364 -106.53 5.60 65.07
C VAL A 364 -107.32 4.29 64.98
N LYS A 365 -106.64 3.15 64.76
CA LYS A 365 -107.28 1.82 64.79
C LYS A 365 -107.84 1.50 66.17
N GLU A 366 -107.12 1.78 67.25
CA GLU A 366 -107.59 1.60 68.62
C GLU A 366 -108.77 2.54 68.94
N MET A 367 -108.71 3.81 68.53
CA MET A 367 -109.84 4.74 68.67
C MET A 367 -111.06 4.27 67.86
N PHE A 368 -110.86 3.79 66.64
CA PHE A 368 -111.93 3.22 65.83
C PHE A 368 -112.51 1.97 66.48
N GLN A 369 -111.69 1.07 67.03
CA GLN A 369 -112.15 -0.10 67.78
C GLN A 369 -112.90 0.29 69.06
N ARG A 370 -112.44 1.29 69.81
CA ARG A 370 -113.16 1.82 70.98
C ARG A 370 -114.52 2.41 70.58
N LEU A 371 -114.58 3.17 69.49
CA LEU A 371 -115.82 3.70 68.95
C LEU A 371 -116.75 2.57 68.50
N ASN A 372 -116.22 1.57 67.79
CA ASN A 372 -116.99 0.42 67.32
C ASN A 372 -117.49 -0.45 68.49
N ASN A 373 -116.71 -0.58 69.57
CA ASN A 373 -117.12 -1.21 70.82
C ASN A 373 -118.17 -0.39 71.57
N ALA A 374 -118.07 0.95 71.57
CA ALA A 374 -119.08 1.83 72.14
C ALA A 374 -120.39 1.80 71.34
N VAL A 375 -120.31 1.73 70.01
CA VAL A 375 -121.47 1.58 69.11
C VAL A 375 -122.10 0.20 69.24
N THR A 376 -121.32 -0.88 69.35
CA THR A 376 -121.87 -2.22 69.61
C THR A 376 -122.43 -2.34 71.02
N TYR A 377 -121.83 -1.71 72.03
CA TYR A 377 -122.41 -1.61 73.37
C TYR A 377 -123.70 -0.81 73.39
N TYR A 378 -123.76 0.34 72.70
CA TYR A 378 -124.99 1.13 72.56
C TYR A 378 -126.08 0.37 71.79
N ASN A 379 -125.71 -0.34 70.72
CA ASN A 379 -126.64 -1.19 69.96
C ASN A 379 -127.10 -2.40 70.78
N GLN A 380 -126.24 -3.02 71.59
CA GLN A 380 -126.62 -4.09 72.52
C GLN A 380 -127.51 -3.58 73.66
N ALA A 381 -127.24 -2.38 74.18
CA ALA A 381 -128.08 -1.70 75.17
C ALA A 381 -129.46 -1.31 74.57
N MET A 382 -129.52 -0.87 73.31
CA MET A 382 -130.77 -0.65 72.57
C MET A 382 -131.53 -1.96 72.30
N ILE A 383 -130.83 -3.04 71.95
CA ILE A 383 -131.44 -4.37 71.75
C ILE A 383 -131.94 -4.98 73.08
N GLN A 384 -131.27 -4.69 74.20
CA GLN A 384 -131.76 -5.06 75.54
C GLN A 384 -132.94 -4.16 75.99
N ALA A 385 -132.93 -2.87 75.67
CA ALA A 385 -134.04 -1.96 75.95
C ALA A 385 -135.28 -2.21 75.08
N MET A 386 -135.13 -2.78 73.87
CA MET A 386 -136.24 -3.20 73.00
C MET A 386 -136.87 -4.56 73.36
N LYS A 387 -136.33 -5.29 74.35
CA LYS A 387 -136.85 -6.60 74.79
C LYS A 387 -137.69 -6.59 76.06
N LEU A 388 -138.05 -5.42 76.59
CA LEU A 388 -138.97 -5.29 77.71
C LEU A 388 -139.92 -4.11 77.48
N ASP A 389 -141.03 -4.38 76.77
CA ASP A 389 -142.32 -4.34 77.48
C ASP A 389 -143.45 -5.13 76.73
N PRO A 390 -144.31 -5.87 77.46
CA PRO A 390 -145.33 -6.81 76.95
C PRO A 390 -146.75 -6.18 76.84
N PRO A 391 -147.79 -6.91 76.35
CA PRO A 391 -148.76 -7.49 77.31
C PRO A 391 -149.53 -8.78 76.87
N ARG A 392 -150.03 -9.51 77.89
CA ARG A 392 -151.19 -10.44 77.92
C ARG A 392 -151.23 -11.65 76.95
N SER A 393 -150.91 -12.84 77.47
CA SER A 393 -151.88 -13.87 77.93
C SER A 393 -151.19 -14.78 78.94
#